data_AF-A0A3A6PD18-F1
#
_entry.id   AF-A0A3A6PD18-F1
#
_cell.length_a   1.000
_cell.length_b   1.000
_cell.length_c   1.000
_cell.angle_alpha   90.00
_cell.angle_beta   90.00
_cell.angle_gamma   90.00
#
_symmetry.space_group_name_H-M   'P 1'
#
loop_
_entity.id
_entity.type
_entity.pdbx_description
1 polymer ?
#
loop_
_entity_poly.entity_id
_entity_poly.type
_entity_poly.pdbx_seq_one_letter_code
_entity_poly.pdbx_strand_id
1 'polypeptide(L)' 'MVLLALALAAGCASAAEDQFGKLAPGMTPAQVAKALGEPEHIKRVRFPGHKRDYLVMEYTMVPEVPT' A
#
# COMPACT_ATOMS: atom_id res chain seq x y z
N MET A 1 -0.04 -37.30 -8.64
CA MET A 1 -0.82 -36.07 -8.34
C MET A 1 0.03 -35.14 -7.47
N VAL A 2 0.98 -34.41 -8.06
CA VAL A 2 1.89 -33.47 -7.36
C VAL A 2 2.05 -32.21 -8.21
N LEU A 3 0.94 -31.66 -8.71
CA LEU A 3 0.95 -30.48 -9.58
C LEU A 3 -0.10 -29.42 -9.18
N LEU A 4 -0.95 -29.71 -8.18
CA LEU A 4 -2.01 -28.80 -7.74
C LEU A 4 -1.58 -27.81 -6.63
N ALA A 5 -0.47 -28.06 -5.93
CA ALA A 5 -0.10 -27.29 -4.74
C ALA A 5 0.62 -25.95 -5.06
N LEU A 6 1.03 -25.71 -6.31
CA LEU A 6 1.77 -24.51 -6.70
C LEU A 6 0.87 -23.34 -7.17
N ALA A 7 -0.44 -23.56 -7.34
CA ALA A 7 -1.35 -22.53 -7.84
C ALA A 7 -1.88 -21.57 -6.76
N LEU A 8 -1.80 -21.94 -5.47
CA LEU A 8 -2.40 -21.17 -4.37
C LEU A 8 -1.52 -20.00 -3.90
N ALA A 9 -0.21 -20.05 -4.14
CA ALA A 9 0.70 -18.96 -3.76
C ALA A 9 0.68 -17.76 -4.71
N ALA A 10 0.14 -17.92 -5.93
CA ALA A 10 0.05 -16.86 -6.93
C ALA A 10 -1.09 -15.86 -6.66
N GLY A 11 -2.09 -16.23 -5.84
CA GLY A 11 -3.23 -15.37 -5.51
C GLY A 11 -2.98 -14.36 -4.39
N CYS A 12 -1.90 -14.51 -3.61
CA CYS A 12 -1.62 -13.65 -2.46
C CYS A 12 -1.07 -12.27 -2.84
N ALA A 13 -0.39 -12.16 -3.99
CA ALA A 13 0.23 -10.91 -4.42
C ALA A 13 -0.75 -9.93 -5.08
N SER A 14 -1.76 -10.43 -5.80
CA SER A 14 -2.68 -9.58 -6.57
C SER A 14 -3.61 -8.73 -5.70
N ALA A 15 -4.01 -9.23 -4.53
CA ALA A 15 -4.92 -8.50 -3.63
C ALA A 15 -4.28 -7.26 -2.98
N ALA A 16 -2.95 -7.28 -2.77
CA ALA A 16 -2.22 -6.11 -2.26
C ALA A 16 -2.03 -5.03 -3.35
N GLU A 17 -1.81 -5.45 -4.60
CA GLU A 17 -1.73 -4.53 -5.76
C GLU A 17 -3.04 -3.75 -5.99
N ASP A 18 -4.19 -4.41 -5.82
CA ASP A 18 -5.51 -3.81 -6.00
C ASP A 18 -5.80 -2.65 -5.03
N GLN A 19 -5.23 -2.66 -3.83
CA GLN A 19 -5.44 -1.58 -2.87
C GLN A 19 -4.61 -0.33 -3.20
N PHE A 20 -3.39 -0.49 -3.74
CA PHE A 20 -2.58 0.65 -4.21
C PHE A 20 -3.12 1.27 -5.49
N GLY A 21 -3.83 0.50 -6.32
CA GLY A 21 -4.53 1.01 -7.51
C GLY A 21 -5.60 2.07 -7.21
N LYS A 22 -6.01 2.22 -5.95
CA LYS A 22 -6.95 3.26 -5.50
C LYS A 22 -6.30 4.64 -5.34
N LEU A 23 -4.97 4.73 -5.38
CA LEU A 23 -4.23 5.98 -5.20
C LEU A 23 -3.87 6.63 -6.54
N ALA A 24 -3.92 7.97 -6.58
CA ALA A 24 -3.47 8.75 -7.72
C ALA A 24 -2.51 9.88 -7.28
N PRO A 25 -1.53 10.27 -8.13
CA PRO A 25 -0.70 11.43 -7.87
C PRO A 25 -1.55 12.69 -7.65
N GLY A 26 -1.19 13.49 -6.64
CA GLY A 26 -1.89 14.74 -6.31
C GLY A 26 -3.03 14.60 -5.30
N MET A 27 -3.37 13.38 -4.85
CA MET A 27 -4.28 13.20 -3.72
C MET A 27 -3.73 13.86 -2.44
N THR A 28 -4.63 14.49 -1.68
CA THR A 28 -4.32 15.02 -0.35
C THR A 28 -4.22 13.88 0.68
N PRO A 29 -3.55 14.09 1.82
CA PRO A 29 -3.50 13.08 2.88
C PRO A 29 -4.88 12.59 3.32
N ALA A 30 -5.87 13.48 3.42
CA ALA A 30 -7.24 13.11 3.77
C ALA A 30 -7.93 12.23 2.70
N GLN A 31 -7.64 12.46 1.41
CA GLN A 31 -8.15 11.61 0.34
C GLN A 31 -7.52 10.23 0.35
N VAL A 32 -6.21 10.14 0.63
CA VAL A 32 -5.51 8.87 0.82
C VAL A 32 -6.09 8.12 2.02
N ALA A 33 -6.33 8.81 3.14
CA ALA A 33 -6.90 8.21 4.33
C ALA A 33 -8.33 7.68 4.10
N LYS A 34 -9.13 8.38 3.30
CA LYS A 34 -10.46 7.89 2.89
C LYS A 34 -10.39 6.61 2.04
N ALA A 35 -9.33 6.43 1.25
CA ALA A 35 -9.17 5.29 0.36
C ALA A 35 -8.56 4.06 1.06
N LEU A 36 -7.60 4.27 1.96
CA LEU A 36 -6.82 3.20 2.60
C LEU A 36 -7.04 3.05 4.11
N GLY A 37 -7.76 3.97 4.74
CA GLY A 37 -7.80 4.11 6.20
C GLY A 37 -6.73 5.07 6.73
N GLU A 38 -6.68 5.28 8.04
CA GLU A 38 -5.66 6.13 8.66
C GLU A 38 -4.29 5.45 8.63
N PRO A 39 -3.19 6.20 8.38
CA PRO A 39 -1.83 5.65 8.40
C PRO A 39 -1.42 5.28 9.83
N GLU A 40 -0.55 4.28 9.95
CA GLU A 40 0.03 3.91 11.24
C GLU A 40 1.05 4.95 11.72
N HIS A 41 1.84 5.47 10.78
CA HIS A 41 2.86 6.47 11.07
C HIS A 41 2.88 7.54 9.99
N ILE A 42 3.08 8.79 10.42
CA ILE A 42 3.34 9.93 9.54
C ILE A 42 4.70 10.49 9.91
N LYS A 43 5.63 10.48 8.95
CA LYS A 43 6.99 10.98 9.12
C LYS A 43 7.25 12.12 8.15
N ARG A 44 7.93 13.16 8.63
CA ARG A 44 8.45 14.22 7.77
C ARG A 44 9.89 13.93 7.43
N VAL A 45 10.17 13.70 6.15
CA VAL A 45 11.47 13.25 5.65
C VAL A 45 11.98 14.21 4.58
N ARG A 46 13.28 14.51 4.60
CA ARG A 46 13.97 15.18 3.49
C ARG A 46 14.87 14.19 2.79
N PHE A 47 14.53 13.84 1.56
CA PHE A 47 15.35 12.93 0.75
C PHE A 47 16.66 13.62 0.31
N PRO A 48 17.78 12.89 0.23
CA PRO A 48 19.04 13.44 -0.27
C PRO A 48 18.88 14.09 -1.66
N GLY A 49 19.42 15.29 -1.85
CA GLY A 49 19.29 16.04 -3.10
C GLY A 49 17.99 16.83 -3.27
N HIS A 50 17.04 16.73 -2.33
CA HIS A 50 15.80 17.50 -2.34
C HIS A 50 15.86 18.69 -1.37
N LYS A 51 15.31 19.83 -1.79
CA LYS A 51 15.24 21.05 -0.98
C LYS A 51 13.99 21.15 -0.10
N ARG A 52 12.99 20.30 -0.34
CA ARG A 52 11.71 20.29 0.37
C ARG A 52 11.56 19.07 1.25
N ASP A 53 10.76 19.22 2.29
CA ASP A 53 10.35 18.12 3.15
C ASP A 53 9.13 17.42 2.55
N TYR A 54 9.02 16.13 2.83
CA TYR A 54 7.97 15.25 2.36
C TYR A 54 7.27 14.63 3.56
N LEU A 55 5.95 14.49 3.47
CA LEU A 55 5.19 13.65 4.40
C LEU A 55 5.16 12.24 3.82
N VAL A 56 5.72 11.29 4.57
CA VAL A 56 5.68 9.86 4.29
C VAL A 56 4.66 9.26 5.23
N MET A 57 3.68 8.55 4.68
CA MET A 57 2.62 7.86 5.41
C MET A 57 2.86 6.35 5.27
N GLU A 58 2.96 5.65 6.39
CA GLU A 58 3.21 4.21 6.44
C GLU A 58 1.92 3.45 6.76
N TYR A 59 1.68 2.38 6.01
CA TYR A 59 0.47 1.56 6.10
C TYR A 59 0.86 0.07 6.17
N THR A 60 0.22 -0.67 7.07
CA THR A 60 0.22 -2.14 7.01
C THR A 60 -1.06 -2.57 6.32
N MET A 61 -0.92 -3.18 5.15
CA MET A 61 -2.07 -3.65 4.38
C MET A 61 -2.40 -5.08 4.79
N VAL A 62 -3.65 -5.31 5.21
CA VAL A 62 -4.18 -6.65 5.46
C VAL A 62 -5.14 -6.98 4.31
N PRO A 63 -4.92 -8.07 3.57
CA PRO A 63 -5.83 -8.45 2.50
C PRO A 63 -7.22 -8.77 3.07
N GLU A 64 -8.26 -8.24 2.43
CA GLU A 64 -9.67 -8.44 2.86
C GLU A 64 -10.12 -9.89 2.73
N VAL A 65 -9.46 -10.68 1.87
CA VAL A 65 -9.72 -12.12 1.71
C VAL A 65 -8.57 -12.88 2.38
N PRO A 66 -8.84 -13.71 3.41
CA PRO A 66 -7.84 -14.62 3.95
C PRO A 66 -7.46 -15.63 2.86
N THR A 67 -6.16 -15.69 2.57
CA THR A 67 -5.54 -16.67 1.67
C THR A 67 -5.58 -18.08 2.24
#